data_AF-A0A3C7VXT0-F1
#
_entry.id   AF-A0A3C7VXT0-F1
#
_cell.length_a   1.000
_cell.length_b   1.000
_cell.length_c   1.000
_cell.angle_alpha   90.00
_cell.angle_beta   90.00
_cell.angle_gamma   90.00
#
_symmetry.space_group_name_H-M   'P 1'
#
loop_
_entity.id
_entity.type
_entity.pdbx_description
1 polymer ?
#
loop_
_entity_poly.entity_id
_entity_poly.type
_entity_poly.pdbx_seq_one_letter_code
_entity_poly.pdbx_strand_id
1 'polypeptide(L)' 'MPEGPEIRRAADCIEAVLAGEIVEAVRFGLPRLRRHAPTLRGHRVTGLETRGKALL' A
#
# COMPACT_ATOMS: atom_id res chain seq x y z
N MET A 1 16.95 -1.72 -10.60
CA MET A 1 16.07 -1.67 -9.42
C MET A 1 15.55 -0.24 -9.34
N PRO A 2 14.27 0.03 -9.05
CA PRO A 2 13.82 1.41 -8.85
C PRO A 2 14.60 2.05 -7.68
N GLU A 3 15.00 3.32 -7.83
CA GLU A 3 15.66 4.09 -6.77
C GLU A 3 14.62 4.90 -5.98
N GLY A 4 15.07 5.60 -4.94
CA GLY A 4 14.19 6.38 -4.05
C GLY A 4 13.24 7.33 -4.79
N PRO A 5 13.69 8.09 -5.81
CA PRO A 5 12.81 8.95 -6.61
C PRO A 5 11.71 8.19 -7.35
N GLU A 6 12.01 7.01 -7.92
CA GLU A 6 11.03 6.19 -8.61
C GLU A 6 10.01 5.60 -7.65
N ILE A 7 10.44 5.16 -6.46
CA ILE A 7 9.54 4.67 -5.41
C ILE A 7 8.60 5.79 -4.94
N ARG A 8 9.10 7.03 -4.79
CA ARG A 8 8.25 8.18 -4.45
C ARG A 8 7.18 8.43 -5.51
N ARG A 9 7.57 8.49 -6.79
CA ARG A 9 6.61 8.68 -7.89
C ARG A 9 5.54 7.60 -7.91
N ALA A 10 5.92 6.34 -7.68
CA ALA A 10 4.96 5.24 -7.61
C ALA A 10 4.01 5.39 -6.41
N ALA A 11 4.53 5.81 -5.24
CA ALA A 11 3.70 6.07 -4.06
C ALA A 11 2.68 7.18 -4.33
N ASP A 12 3.10 8.31 -4.93
CA ASP A 12 2.21 9.43 -5.25
C ASP A 12 1.06 8.99 -6.18
N CYS A 13 1.36 8.16 -7.20
CA CYS A 13 0.33 7.64 -8.10
C CYS A 13 -0.67 6.70 -7.40
N ILE A 14 -0.21 5.88 -6.46
CA ILE A 14 -1.08 4.95 -5.72
C ILE A 14 -1.92 5.71 -4.70
N GLU A 15 -1.29 6.65 -3.97
CA GLU A 15 -1.95 7.48 -2.96
C GLU A 15 -3.08 8.30 -3.56
N ALA A 16 -2.88 8.88 -4.75
CA ALA A 16 -3.91 9.64 -5.46
C ALA A 16 -5.21 8.85 -5.74
N VAL A 17 -5.13 7.51 -5.75
CA VAL A 17 -6.28 6.63 -6.01
C VAL A 17 -6.82 6.00 -4.73
N LEU A 18 -5.95 5.68 -3.76
CA LEU A 18 -6.33 4.90 -2.58
C LEU A 18 -6.55 5.75 -1.32
N ALA A 19 -5.92 6.92 -1.20
CA ALA A 19 -6.01 7.71 0.02
C ALA A 19 -7.46 8.14 0.29
N GLY A 20 -7.91 7.90 1.52
CA GLY A 20 -9.28 8.14 1.92
C GLY A 20 -10.26 7.02 1.58
N GLU A 21 -9.92 6.04 0.75
CA GLU A 21 -10.82 4.95 0.38
C GLU A 21 -10.90 3.86 1.45
N ILE A 22 -12.03 3.13 1.46
CA ILE A 22 -12.25 1.98 2.34
C ILE A 22 -11.81 0.69 1.66
N VAL A 23 -11.02 -0.11 2.36
CA VAL A 23 -10.52 -1.38 1.86
C VAL A 23 -11.64 -2.43 1.86
N GLU A 24 -12.20 -2.71 0.69
CA GLU A 24 -13.24 -3.74 0.54
C GLU A 24 -12.67 -5.16 0.57
N ALA A 25 -11.51 -5.35 -0.05
CA ALA A 25 -10.82 -6.64 -0.12
C ALA A 25 -9.31 -6.46 -0.32
N VAL A 26 -8.52 -7.34 0.31
CA VAL A 26 -7.06 -7.42 0.12
C VAL A 26 -6.68 -8.83 -0.29
N ARG A 27 -5.78 -8.96 -1.27
CA ARG A 27 -5.21 -10.24 -1.68
C ARG A 27 -3.68 -10.17 -1.63
N PHE A 28 -3.09 -11.09 -0.87
CA PHE A 28 -1.63 -11.23 -0.81
C PHE A 28 -1.17 -12.43 -1.65
N GLY A 29 -0.23 -12.18 -2.56
CA GLY A 29 0.43 -13.25 -3.32
C GLY A 29 1.22 -14.21 -2.42
N LEU A 30 1.86 -13.67 -1.37
CA LEU A 30 2.68 -14.43 -0.42
C LEU A 30 1.81 -15.16 0.62
N PRO A 31 1.88 -16.51 0.75
CA PRO A 31 1.05 -17.28 1.67
C PRO A 31 1.11 -16.81 3.13
N ARG A 32 2.32 -16.49 3.63
CA ARG A 32 2.55 -16.04 5.01
C ARG A 32 1.83 -14.73 5.37
N LEU A 33 1.44 -13.93 4.38
CA LEU A 33 0.77 -12.64 4.61
C LEU A 33 -0.76 -12.76 4.54
N ARG A 34 -1.31 -13.85 4.00
CA ARG A 34 -2.76 -14.00 3.77
C ARG A 34 -3.61 -13.86 5.03
N ARG A 35 -3.08 -14.26 6.19
CA ARG A 35 -3.75 -14.12 7.49
C ARG A 35 -4.09 -12.66 7.86
N HIS A 36 -3.40 -11.68 7.27
CA HIS A 36 -3.63 -10.25 7.53
C HIS A 36 -4.72 -9.64 6.63
N ALA A 37 -5.20 -10.35 5.61
CA ALA A 37 -6.22 -9.82 4.71
C ALA A 37 -7.56 -9.50 5.44
N PRO A 38 -8.09 -10.36 6.32
CA PRO A 38 -9.32 -10.06 7.05
C PRO A 38 -9.18 -8.85 7.98
N THR A 39 -8.00 -8.66 8.58
CA THR A 39 -7.76 -7.55 9.52
C THR A 39 -7.68 -6.19 8.83
N LEU A 40 -7.35 -6.15 7.54
CA LEU A 40 -7.24 -4.91 6.78
C LEU A 40 -8.56 -4.49 6.12
N ARG A 41 -9.52 -5.40 5.99
CA ARG A 41 -10.84 -5.09 5.43
C ARG A 41 -11.57 -4.08 6.31
N GLY A 42 -12.28 -3.14 5.68
CA GLY A 42 -13.06 -2.09 6.35
C GLY A 42 -12.23 -0.94 6.92
N HIS A 43 -10.89 -1.00 6.84
CA HIS A 43 -10.04 0.12 7.24
C HIS A 43 -9.96 1.17 6.13
N ARG A 44 -9.74 2.42 6.53
CA ARG A 44 -9.49 3.53 5.61
C ARG A 44 -7.99 3.64 5.35
N VAL A 45 -7.59 3.78 4.09
CA VAL A 45 -6.21 4.11 3.73
C VAL A 45 -5.98 5.59 4.07
N THR A 46 -5.00 5.89 4.93
CA THR A 46 -4.73 7.26 5.38
C THR A 46 -3.73 8.00 4.50
N GLY A 47 -2.86 7.27 3.82
CA GLY A 47 -1.80 7.80 2.97
C GLY A 47 -0.71 6.75 2.75
N LEU A 48 0.27 7.10 1.92
CA LEU A 48 1.45 6.28 1.65
C LEU A 48 2.72 7.04 2.04
N GLU A 49 3.65 6.35 2.70
CA GLU A 49 4.95 6.91 3.02
C GLU A 49 6.08 6.20 2.28
N THR A 50 7.20 6.89 2.14
CA THR A 50 8.36 6.37 1.42
C THR A 50 9.61 6.62 2.25
N ARG A 51 10.39 5.56 2.50
CA ARG A 51 11.63 5.61 3.29
C ARG A 51 12.75 4.95 2.49
N GLY A 52 13.52 5.75 1.77
CA GLY A 52 14.49 5.25 0.80
C GLY A 52 13.80 4.43 -0.29
N LYS A 53 14.04 3.11 -0.31
CA LYS A 53 13.42 2.18 -1.28
C LYS A 53 12.17 1.47 -0.75
N ALA A 54 11.81 1.70 0.51
CA ALA A 54 10.61 1.12 1.12
C ALA A 54 9.39 2.01 0.87
N LEU A 55 8.26 1.38 0.56
CA LEU A 55 6.92 1.98 0.49
C LEU A 55 6.12 1.43 1.67
N LEU A 56 5.49 2.33 2.42
CA LEU A 56 4.73 2.04 3.63
C LEU A 56 3.28 2.43 3.44
#